data_AF-A0A358UYN5-F1
#
_entry.id   AF-A0A358UYN5-F1
#
_cell.length_a   1.000
_cell.length_b   1.000
_cell.length_c   1.000
_cell.angle_alpha   90.00
_cell.angle_beta   90.00
_cell.angle_gamma   90.00
#
_symmetry.space_group_name_H-M   'P 1'
#
loop_
_entity.id
_entity.type
_entity.pdbx_description
1 polymer ?
#
loop_
_entity_poly.entity_id
_entity_poly.type
_entity_poly.pdbx_seq_one_letter_code
_entity_poly.pdbx_strand_id
1 'polypeptide(L)' 'GFIGSHLSEKLLNDGHEVKIIDDFSTGREENIAHFVNRISLFRGSVTDRNLLRKAIDGVDGVFHQAAIPSV' A
#
# COMPACT_ATOMS: atom_id res chain seq x y z
N GLY A 1 -4.92 2.49 -3.92
CA GLY A 1 -5.54 2.90 -5.22
C GLY A 1 -5.57 1.76 -6.25
N PHE A 2 -6.02 2.02 -7.49
CA PHE A 2 -6.26 1.00 -8.55
C PHE A 2 -5.03 0.15 -8.91
N ILE A 3 -3.93 0.78 -9.34
CA ILE A 3 -2.69 0.05 -9.72
C ILE A 3 -2.09 -0.64 -8.49
N GLY A 4 -2.02 0.09 -7.37
CA GLY A 4 -1.43 -0.41 -6.14
C GLY A 4 -2.12 -1.66 -5.58
N SER A 5 -3.45 -1.77 -5.67
CA SER A 5 -4.17 -2.95 -5.18
C SER A 5 -3.91 -4.20 -6.01
N HIS A 6 -3.91 -4.09 -7.34
CA HIS A 6 -3.61 -5.22 -8.25
C HIS A 6 -2.15 -5.69 -8.10
N LEU A 7 -1.21 -4.74 -7.97
CA LEU A 7 0.19 -5.07 -7.70
C LEU A 7 0.35 -5.81 -6.37
N SER A 8 -0.32 -5.33 -5.32
CA SER A 8 -0.30 -5.95 -4.00
C SER A 8 -0.87 -7.37 -4.04
N GLU A 9 -2.01 -7.56 -4.69
CA GLU A 9 -2.63 -8.88 -4.86
C GLU A 9 -1.71 -9.86 -5.58
N LYS A 10 -1.07 -9.41 -6.68
CA LYS A 10 -0.12 -10.24 -7.43
C LYS A 10 1.07 -10.67 -6.56
N LEU A 11 1.69 -9.73 -5.85
CA LEU A 11 2.83 -10.01 -4.98
C LEU A 11 2.46 -10.99 -3.85
N LEU A 12 1.28 -10.83 -3.25
CA LEU A 12 0.77 -11.77 -2.24
C LEU A 12 0.55 -13.18 -2.82
N ASN A 13 0.06 -13.28 -4.05
CA ASN A 13 -0.17 -14.56 -4.72
C ASN A 13 1.13 -15.24 -5.17
N ASP A 14 2.21 -14.47 -5.34
CA ASP A 14 3.56 -14.98 -5.59
C ASP A 14 4.29 -15.39 -4.29
N GLY A 15 3.67 -15.20 -3.12
CA GLY A 15 4.20 -15.60 -1.82
C GLY A 15 5.03 -14.53 -1.10
N HIS A 16 4.98 -13.28 -1.54
CA HIS A 16 5.66 -12.18 -0.86
C HIS A 16 4.85 -11.63 0.31
N GLU A 17 5.56 -11.07 1.30
CA GLU A 17 4.95 -10.22 2.32
C GLU A 17 4.72 -8.81 1.77
N VAL A 18 3.52 -8.27 1.98
CA VAL A 18 3.16 -6.95 1.45
C VAL A 18 2.72 -6.01 2.56
N LYS A 19 3.37 -4.84 2.61
CA LYS A 19 2.99 -3.69 3.43
C LYS A 19 2.39 -2.61 2.52
N ILE A 20 1.23 -2.06 2.88
CA ILE A 20 0.56 -0.99 2.12
C ILE A 20 0.51 0.29 2.94
N ILE A 21 0.84 1.42 2.33
CA ILE A 21 0.58 2.77 2.86
C ILE A 21 -0.43 3.45 1.94
N ASP A 22 -1.59 3.84 2.47
CA ASP A 22 -2.63 4.56 1.74
C ASP A 22 -3.41 5.44 2.73
N ASP A 23 -3.71 6.70 2.35
CA ASP A 23 -4.55 7.61 3.15
C ASP A 23 -6.03 7.58 2.70
N PHE A 24 -6.34 6.80 1.67
CA PHE A 24 -7.66 6.69 1.04
C PHE A 24 -8.20 8.02 0.50
N SER A 25 -7.32 8.98 0.18
CA SER A 25 -7.70 10.24 -0.48
C SER A 25 -8.37 10.01 -1.84
N THR A 26 -7.82 9.10 -2.63
CA THR A 26 -8.40 8.62 -3.91
C THR A 26 -8.55 7.09 -3.95
N GLY A 27 -7.89 6.39 -3.02
CA GLY A 27 -8.03 4.96 -2.80
C GLY A 27 -9.40 4.60 -2.23
N ARG A 28 -9.73 3.30 -2.28
CA ARG A 28 -10.98 2.73 -1.77
C ARG A 28 -10.65 1.45 -1.02
N GLU A 29 -11.21 1.27 0.17
CA GLU A 29 -10.96 0.08 1.01
C GLU A 29 -11.44 -1.21 0.32
N GLU A 30 -12.48 -1.12 -0.52
CA GLU A 30 -13.03 -2.22 -1.30
C GLU A 30 -12.00 -2.83 -2.25
N ASN A 31 -11.02 -2.04 -2.72
CA ASN A 31 -9.95 -2.53 -3.60
C ASN A 31 -9.03 -3.56 -2.93
N ILE A 32 -8.97 -3.57 -1.59
CA ILE A 32 -8.11 -4.47 -0.83
C ILE A 32 -8.90 -5.43 0.08
N ALA A 33 -10.22 -5.26 0.20
CA ALA A 33 -11.05 -5.98 1.16
C ALA A 33 -10.92 -7.51 1.08
N HIS A 34 -10.74 -8.06 -0.13
CA HIS A 34 -10.62 -9.50 -0.36
C HIS A 34 -9.26 -10.11 0.07
N PHE A 35 -8.24 -9.28 0.31
CA PHE A 35 -6.94 -9.72 0.83
C PHE A 35 -6.44 -8.92 2.03
N VAL A 36 -7.26 -8.06 2.64
CA VAL A 36 -6.83 -7.15 3.72
C VAL A 36 -6.22 -7.89 4.92
N ASN A 37 -6.67 -9.12 5.18
CA ASN A 37 -6.14 -9.96 6.26
C ASN A 37 -4.77 -10.60 5.95
N ARG A 38 -4.25 -10.43 4.73
CA ARG A 38 -2.94 -10.96 4.27
C ARG A 38 -1.85 -9.88 4.22
N ILE A 39 -2.17 -8.64 4.57
CA ILE A 39 -1.26 -7.49 4.45
C ILE A 39 -1.05 -6.79 5.80
N SER A 40 0.01 -5.99 5.89
CA SER A 40 0.12 -4.95 6.91
C SER A 40 -0.30 -3.60 6.32
N LEU A 41 -1.42 -3.06 6.78
CA LEU A 41 -1.93 -1.77 6.33
C LEU A 41 -1.50 -0.63 7.27
N PHE A 42 -0.80 0.34 6.71
CA PHE A 42 -0.41 1.60 7.35
C PHE A 42 -1.33 2.71 6.82
N ARG A 43 -2.45 2.96 7.49
CA ARG A 43 -3.37 4.02 7.11
C ARG A 43 -2.76 5.39 7.40
N GLY A 44 -2.47 6.18 6.37
CA GLY A 44 -1.90 7.51 6.50
C GLY A 44 -1.18 7.99 5.25
N SER A 45 -0.73 9.25 5.28
CA SER A 45 -0.13 9.90 4.12
C SER A 45 1.33 9.52 3.96
N VAL A 46 1.78 9.36 2.72
CA VAL A 46 3.20 9.22 2.36
C VAL A 46 4.04 10.47 2.69
N THR A 47 3.41 11.57 3.08
CA THR A 47 4.12 12.77 3.56
C THR A 47 4.49 12.70 5.03
N ASP A 48 3.96 11.73 5.80
CA ASP A 48 4.33 11.49 7.19
C ASP A 48 5.63 10.68 7.27
N ARG A 49 6.73 11.36 7.65
CA ARG A 49 8.05 10.74 7.79
C ARG A 49 8.11 9.67 8.87
N ASN A 50 7.37 9.81 9.97
CA ASN A 50 7.39 8.85 11.07
C ASN A 50 6.65 7.58 10.68
N LEU A 51 5.52 7.72 9.97
CA LEU A 51 4.80 6.59 9.40
C LEU A 51 5.67 5.85 8.38
N LEU A 52 6.27 6.58 7.44
CA LEU A 52 7.16 5.99 6.43
C LEU A 52 8.28 5.19 7.06
N ARG A 53 8.96 5.75 8.07
CA ARG A 53 10.07 5.06 8.76
C ARG A 53 9.63 3.72 9.36
N LYS A 54 8.43 3.64 9.92
CA LYS A 54 7.89 2.39 10.47
C LYS A 54 7.48 1.41 9.36
N ALA A 55 6.86 1.92 8.30
CA ALA A 55 6.34 1.09 7.22
C ALA A 55 7.45 0.45 6.37
N ILE A 56 8.58 1.14 6.16
CA ILE A 56 9.70 0.65 5.35
C ILE A 56 10.71 -0.20 6.14
N ASP A 57 10.56 -0.32 7.45
CA ASP A 57 11.46 -1.12 8.27
C ASP A 57 11.43 -2.60 7.84
N GLY A 58 12.61 -3.17 7.55
CA GLY A 58 12.76 -4.54 7.07
C GLY A 58 12.20 -4.82 5.68
N VAL A 59 11.93 -3.81 4.85
CA VAL A 59 11.42 -3.98 3.48
C VAL A 59 12.58 -4.14 2.48
N ASP A 60 12.50 -5.16 1.63
CA ASP A 60 13.51 -5.42 0.57
C ASP A 60 13.34 -4.54 -0.68
N GLY A 61 12.12 -4.07 -0.97
CA GLY A 61 11.82 -3.28 -2.17
C GLY A 61 10.57 -2.41 -2.04
N VAL A 62 10.56 -1.25 -2.72
CA VAL A 62 9.46 -0.27 -2.63
C VAL A 62 8.89 0.03 -4.02
N PHE A 63 7.57 -0.12 -4.16
CA PHE A 63 6.81 0.35 -5.32
C PHE A 63 6.02 1.61 -4.94
N HIS A 64 6.51 2.79 -5.31
CA HIS A 64 5.86 4.06 -4.98
C HIS A 64 4.79 4.41 -6.03
N GLN A 65 3.51 4.29 -5.66
CA GLN A 65 2.36 4.53 -6.55
C GLN A 65 1.40 5.62 -6.03
N ALA A 66 1.63 6.14 -4.82
CA ALA A 66 0.76 7.15 -4.21
C ALA A 66 0.99 8.52 -4.86
N ALA A 67 -0.03 9.07 -5.50
CA ALA A 67 -0.02 10.41 -6.07
C ALA A 67 -1.45 10.96 -6.11
N ILE A 68 -1.58 12.28 -6.09
CA ILE A 68 -2.83 12.95 -6.46
C ILE A 68 -2.71 13.25 -7.96
N PRO A 69 -3.47 12.57 -8.83
CA PRO A 69 -3.43 12.85 -10.26
C PRO A 69 -3.94 14.29 -10.50
N SER A 70 -3.16 15.09 -11.23
CA SER A 70 -3.65 16.34 -11.81
C SER A 70 -4.37 15.99 -13.10
N VAL A 71 -5.68 16.23 -13.14
CA VAL A 71 -6.48 16.24 -14.38
C VAL A 71 -6.63 17.67 -14.88
#